data_AF-A0A523FZJ4-F1
#
_entry.id   AF-A0A523FZJ4-F1
#
_cell.length_a   1.000
_cell.length_b   1.000
_cell.length_c   1.000
_cell.angle_alpha   90.00
_cell.angle_beta   90.00
_cell.angle_gamma   90.00
#
_symmetry.space_group_name_H-M   'P 1'
#
loop_
_entity.id
_entity.type
_entity.pdbx_description
1 polymer ?
#
loop_
_entity_poly.entity_id
_entity_poly.type
_entity_poly.pdbx_seq_one_letter_code
_entity_poly.pdbx_strand_id
1 'polypeptide(L)'
;MKRILLLSIVIGGTVLFINAQTIEELEAAQSAKKDTLARLEDEIKDLQSQIDAFPGWDIGAFGTIGINITNFNNWFTKEIPNSSGGAIGITINGFANYDDENHFWRNAGALNLGWVKFDDEDDPDDDDGYRQATDIFNLSSLYGRKLSKSWAASALVEYRSTILSNFNNPGYLDLGVGATWTPANGLYVVIHPLNYNIVFADSESIFESTFGTKLMADYSREFSNGIAFKSNLSTFLSYEDVNRSNWTWTNSFSYTLWKVIGLGFETGLRGNRQETLEHEIKVLGNEDATFDTIDNKLQSYFLMGISYKF
;
A
#
# COMPACT_ATOMS: atom_id res chain seq x y z
N MET A 1 -95.34 11.97 -19.35
CA MET A 1 -95.00 11.83 -17.91
C MET A 1 -93.87 10.83 -17.74
N LYS A 2 -92.75 11.32 -17.18
CA LYS A 2 -91.71 10.60 -16.40
C LYS A 2 -91.16 9.27 -16.93
N ARG A 3 -90.31 9.33 -17.96
CA ARG A 3 -89.18 8.39 -18.15
C ARG A 3 -88.06 9.13 -18.88
N ILE A 4 -87.09 9.61 -18.11
CA ILE A 4 -85.63 9.70 -18.39
C ILE A 4 -85.08 10.24 -17.06
N LEU A 5 -84.97 9.31 -16.12
CA LEU A 5 -84.26 9.45 -14.86
C LEU A 5 -83.13 8.43 -14.97
N LEU A 6 -82.09 8.80 -15.72
CA LEU A 6 -80.88 7.99 -15.92
C LEU A 6 -79.80 8.85 -16.58
N LEU A 7 -79.49 9.98 -15.94
CA LEU A 7 -78.23 10.71 -16.18
C LEU A 7 -77.75 11.32 -14.86
N SER A 8 -77.78 10.49 -13.80
CA SER A 8 -77.39 10.84 -12.43
C SER A 8 -76.33 9.89 -11.87
N ILE A 9 -75.58 9.20 -12.71
CA ILE A 9 -74.46 8.33 -12.32
C ILE A 9 -73.42 8.45 -13.43
N VAL A 10 -72.13 8.56 -13.07
CA VAL A 10 -70.95 8.80 -13.93
C VAL A 10 -70.55 10.28 -14.16
N ILE A 11 -70.81 11.17 -13.20
CA ILE A 11 -69.96 12.37 -12.96
C ILE A 11 -69.56 12.42 -11.48
N GLY A 12 -69.25 11.25 -10.92
CA GLY A 12 -68.77 11.12 -9.55
C GLY A 12 -67.79 9.96 -9.50
N GLY A 13 -66.52 10.27 -9.24
CA GLY A 13 -65.52 9.26 -8.91
C GLY A 13 -64.51 8.97 -10.01
N THR A 14 -63.76 9.97 -10.47
CA THR A 14 -62.34 9.82 -10.83
C THR A 14 -61.65 11.19 -10.76
N VAL A 15 -61.67 11.81 -9.57
CA VAL A 15 -60.48 12.58 -9.18
C VAL A 15 -59.43 11.52 -8.88
N LEU A 16 -58.79 11.04 -9.94
CA LEU A 16 -57.50 10.39 -9.80
C LEU A 16 -56.62 11.48 -9.18
N PHE A 17 -56.31 11.32 -7.89
CA PHE A 17 -55.19 11.99 -7.26
C PHE A 17 -53.94 11.55 -8.02
N ILE A 18 -53.69 12.22 -9.14
CA ILE A 18 -52.39 12.21 -9.80
C ILE A 18 -51.50 13.04 -8.89
N ASN A 19 -50.92 12.39 -7.87
CA ASN A 19 -49.72 12.88 -7.20
C ASN A 19 -48.55 12.74 -8.19
N ALA A 20 -48.62 13.43 -9.34
CA ALA A 20 -47.46 13.62 -10.18
C ALA A 20 -46.64 14.71 -9.50
N GLN A 21 -45.69 14.29 -8.66
CA GLN A 21 -44.70 15.20 -8.12
C GLN A 21 -44.05 15.95 -9.28
N THR A 22 -43.91 17.27 -9.15
CA THR A 22 -43.19 18.05 -10.16
C THR A 22 -41.71 17.68 -10.12
N ILE A 23 -40.97 17.94 -11.21
CA ILE A 23 -39.52 17.71 -11.23
C ILE A 23 -38.84 18.49 -10.09
N GLU A 24 -39.27 19.71 -9.83
CA GLU A 24 -38.76 20.53 -8.71
C GLU A 24 -39.04 19.88 -7.34
N GLU A 25 -40.22 19.30 -7.13
CA GLU A 25 -40.53 18.58 -5.88
C GLU A 25 -39.68 17.30 -5.73
N LEU A 26 -39.42 16.59 -6.83
CA LEU A 26 -38.54 15.42 -6.85
C LEU A 26 -37.07 15.81 -6.58
N GLU A 27 -36.59 16.91 -7.13
CA GLU A 27 -35.24 17.45 -6.89
C GLU A 27 -35.09 17.94 -5.45
N ALA A 28 -36.09 18.65 -4.91
CA ALA A 28 -36.12 19.08 -3.51
C ALA A 28 -36.13 17.87 -2.56
N ALA A 29 -36.96 16.86 -2.85
CA ALA A 29 -36.98 15.61 -2.09
C ALA A 29 -35.67 14.83 -2.20
N GLN A 30 -35.02 14.83 -3.37
CA GLN A 30 -33.69 14.24 -3.56
C GLN A 30 -32.64 14.97 -2.74
N SER A 31 -32.63 16.31 -2.75
CA SER A 31 -31.70 17.12 -1.96
C SER A 31 -31.88 16.85 -0.46
N ALA A 32 -33.12 16.88 0.05
CA ALA A 32 -33.39 16.59 1.45
C ALA A 32 -32.95 15.19 1.88
N LYS A 33 -33.07 14.18 0.98
CA LYS A 33 -32.56 12.83 1.22
C LYS A 33 -31.03 12.79 1.23
N LYS A 34 -30.36 13.52 0.34
CA LYS A 34 -28.89 13.65 0.34
C LYS A 34 -28.38 14.33 1.62
N ASP A 35 -29.06 15.37 2.09
CA ASP A 35 -28.71 16.04 3.35
C ASP A 35 -28.91 15.11 4.55
N THR A 36 -29.98 14.32 4.54
CA THR A 36 -30.22 13.31 5.57
C THR A 36 -29.15 12.23 5.55
N LEU A 37 -28.73 11.77 4.37
CA LEU A 37 -27.65 10.80 4.22
C LEU A 37 -26.34 11.36 4.78
N ALA A 38 -25.97 12.59 4.43
CA ALA A 38 -24.77 13.25 4.94
C ALA A 38 -24.75 13.32 6.47
N ARG A 39 -25.88 13.70 7.10
CA ARG A 39 -25.99 13.71 8.57
C ARG A 39 -25.86 12.31 9.17
N LEU A 40 -26.48 11.30 8.56
CA LEU A 40 -26.35 9.92 9.04
C LEU A 40 -24.92 9.40 8.88
N GLU A 41 -24.21 9.78 7.82
CA GLU A 41 -22.79 9.46 7.64
C GLU A 41 -21.93 10.09 8.75
N ASP A 42 -22.21 11.34 9.14
CA ASP A 42 -21.53 11.98 10.28
C ASP A 42 -21.83 11.28 11.61
N GLU A 43 -23.09 10.92 11.88
CA GLU A 43 -23.47 10.16 13.09
C GLU A 43 -22.80 8.77 13.13
N ILE A 44 -22.72 8.08 11.98
CA ILE A 44 -22.01 6.80 11.86
C ILE A 44 -20.52 6.97 12.19
N LYS A 45 -19.90 8.06 11.72
CA LYS A 45 -18.49 8.37 11.96
C LYS A 45 -18.19 8.68 13.44
N ASP A 46 -19.11 9.38 14.10
CA ASP A 46 -19.02 9.64 15.54
C ASP A 46 -19.15 8.35 16.35
N LEU A 47 -20.06 7.45 15.97
CA LEU A 47 -20.18 6.12 16.56
C LEU A 47 -18.94 5.28 16.30
N GLN A 48 -18.38 5.31 15.08
CA GLN A 48 -17.15 4.61 14.75
C GLN A 48 -15.99 5.10 15.61
N SER A 49 -15.86 6.42 15.82
CA SER A 49 -14.83 6.99 16.68
C SER A 49 -14.95 6.52 18.15
N GLN A 50 -16.18 6.28 18.62
CA GLN A 50 -16.41 5.68 19.94
C GLN A 50 -16.06 4.18 19.97
N ILE A 51 -16.33 3.45 18.88
CA ILE A 51 -15.94 2.04 18.73
C ILE A 51 -14.41 1.90 18.71
N ASP A 52 -13.73 2.73 17.94
CA ASP A 52 -12.26 2.77 17.81
C ASP A 52 -11.56 3.13 19.13
N ALA A 53 -12.29 3.73 20.08
CA ALA A 53 -11.79 4.00 21.42
C ALA A 53 -11.79 2.76 22.33
N PHE A 54 -12.51 1.69 21.99
CA PHE A 54 -12.47 0.43 22.73
C PHE A 54 -11.31 -0.44 22.28
N PRO A 55 -10.66 -1.18 23.20
CA PRO A 55 -9.59 -2.10 22.85
C PRO A 55 -10.13 -3.23 21.96
N GLY A 56 -9.58 -3.34 20.76
CA GLY A 56 -10.02 -4.28 19.73
C GLY A 56 -8.97 -4.42 18.63
N TRP A 57 -9.20 -5.38 17.74
CA TRP A 57 -8.39 -5.52 16.54
C TRP A 57 -8.85 -4.54 15.47
N ASP A 58 -7.98 -3.60 15.13
CA ASP A 58 -8.09 -2.73 13.96
C ASP A 58 -7.46 -3.43 12.76
N ILE A 59 -8.32 -3.87 11.84
CA ILE A 59 -7.94 -4.66 10.65
C ILE A 59 -8.33 -3.87 9.42
N GLY A 60 -7.41 -3.74 8.48
CA GLY A 60 -7.68 -3.10 7.20
C GLY A 60 -6.72 -3.57 6.13
N ALA A 61 -7.14 -3.40 4.88
CA ALA A 61 -6.25 -3.58 3.75
C ALA A 61 -6.53 -2.53 2.67
N PHE A 62 -5.52 -2.20 1.90
CA PHE A 62 -5.66 -1.37 0.72
C PHE A 62 -4.69 -1.83 -0.35
N GLY A 63 -5.05 -1.66 -1.62
CA GLY A 63 -4.18 -1.94 -2.74
C GLY A 63 -4.22 -0.85 -3.77
N THR A 64 -3.17 -0.75 -4.59
CA THR A 64 -3.13 0.14 -5.75
C THR A 64 -2.79 -0.68 -6.98
N ILE A 65 -3.58 -0.52 -8.04
CA ILE A 65 -3.29 -1.04 -9.36
C ILE A 65 -2.93 0.16 -10.24
N GLY A 66 -1.67 0.22 -10.66
CA GLY A 66 -1.18 1.17 -11.66
C GLY A 66 -1.08 0.49 -13.01
N ILE A 67 -1.69 1.09 -14.03
CA ILE A 67 -1.61 0.61 -15.41
C ILE A 67 -1.22 1.82 -16.26
N ASN A 68 -0.13 1.67 -17.01
CA ASN A 68 0.28 2.61 -18.04
C ASN A 68 0.43 1.84 -19.34
N ILE A 69 -0.24 2.28 -20.40
CA ILE A 69 -0.17 1.67 -21.72
C ILE A 69 0.09 2.80 -22.71
N THR A 70 1.13 2.64 -23.51
CA THR A 70 1.54 3.58 -24.55
C THR A 70 1.61 2.87 -25.88
N ASN A 71 1.12 3.52 -26.94
CA ASN A 71 1.18 3.00 -28.30
C ASN A 71 1.52 4.14 -29.25
N PHE A 72 2.55 3.97 -30.05
CA PHE A 72 3.02 4.93 -31.04
C PHE A 72 2.99 4.26 -32.40
N ASN A 73 2.36 4.93 -33.37
CA ASN A 73 2.28 4.48 -34.74
C ASN A 73 2.61 5.67 -35.62
N ASN A 74 3.63 5.54 -36.48
CA ASN A 74 4.08 6.61 -37.39
C ASN A 74 4.43 7.93 -36.68
N TRP A 75 4.96 7.85 -35.45
CA TRP A 75 5.34 9.04 -34.67
C TRP A 75 6.79 9.46 -34.98
N PHE A 76 7.00 9.94 -36.22
CA PHE A 76 8.32 10.13 -36.86
C PHE A 76 9.29 11.12 -36.19
N THR A 77 8.86 11.84 -35.16
CA THR A 77 9.74 12.75 -34.39
C THR A 77 10.56 12.03 -33.31
N LYS A 78 10.30 10.73 -33.10
CA LYS A 78 11.06 9.84 -32.21
C LYS A 78 12.08 9.01 -33.00
N GLU A 79 13.07 8.50 -32.28
CA GLU A 79 14.02 7.52 -32.80
C GLU A 79 13.34 6.19 -33.20
N ILE A 80 12.32 5.76 -32.43
CA ILE A 80 11.47 4.59 -32.71
C ILE A 80 10.01 5.05 -32.98
N PRO A 81 9.61 5.22 -34.26
CA PRO A 81 8.31 5.77 -34.64
C PRO A 81 7.12 4.82 -34.39
N ASN A 82 7.35 3.50 -34.49
CA ASN A 82 6.37 2.45 -34.20
C ASN A 82 6.83 1.70 -32.94
N SER A 83 6.18 1.95 -31.82
CA SER A 83 6.55 1.31 -30.56
C SER A 83 5.36 1.19 -29.64
N SER A 84 5.32 0.10 -28.89
CA SER A 84 4.36 -0.09 -27.82
C SER A 84 5.09 -0.21 -26.48
N GLY A 85 4.41 0.18 -25.41
CA GLY A 85 4.97 0.16 -24.07
C GLY A 85 3.88 -0.07 -23.06
N GLY A 86 4.21 -0.77 -21.99
CA GLY A 86 3.27 -1.12 -20.94
C GLY A 86 3.97 -1.17 -19.60
N ALA A 87 3.32 -0.66 -18.57
CA ALA A 87 3.73 -0.89 -17.19
C ALA A 87 2.49 -1.27 -16.38
N ILE A 88 2.57 -2.40 -15.68
CA ILE A 88 1.53 -2.87 -14.77
C ILE A 88 2.18 -3.01 -13.40
N GLY A 89 1.62 -2.35 -12.40
CA GLY A 89 2.05 -2.45 -11.01
C GLY A 89 0.87 -2.76 -10.11
N ILE A 90 1.05 -3.70 -9.19
CA ILE A 90 0.06 -4.11 -8.21
C ILE A 90 0.70 -3.99 -6.83
N THR A 91 0.06 -3.25 -5.94
CA THR A 91 0.40 -3.19 -4.52
C THR A 91 -0.77 -3.67 -3.68
N ILE A 92 -0.47 -4.43 -2.62
CA ILE A 92 -1.42 -4.84 -1.60
C ILE A 92 -0.74 -4.61 -0.25
N ASN A 93 -1.40 -3.85 0.61
CA ASN A 93 -0.95 -3.52 1.95
C ASN A 93 -2.05 -3.87 2.94
N GLY A 94 -1.79 -4.79 3.86
CA GLY A 94 -2.71 -5.21 4.92
C GLY A 94 -2.14 -4.91 6.31
N PHE A 95 -3.02 -4.69 7.28
CA PHE A 95 -2.64 -4.58 8.68
C PHE A 95 -3.69 -5.21 9.60
N ALA A 96 -3.20 -5.67 10.76
CA ALA A 96 -4.02 -6.11 11.87
C ALA A 96 -3.33 -5.65 13.16
N ASN A 97 -3.88 -4.63 13.79
CA ASN A 97 -3.31 -3.97 14.95
C ASN A 97 -4.23 -4.12 16.15
N TYR A 98 -3.64 -4.34 17.32
CA TYR A 98 -4.31 -4.36 18.60
C TYR A 98 -3.57 -3.38 19.51
N ASP A 99 -4.31 -2.57 20.26
CA ASP A 99 -3.73 -1.64 21.22
C ASP A 99 -4.64 -1.50 22.44
N ASP A 100 -4.11 -1.79 23.63
CA ASP A 100 -4.80 -1.66 24.91
C ASP A 100 -3.95 -0.88 25.94
N GLU A 101 -4.39 -0.76 27.19
CA GLU A 101 -3.65 0.00 28.22
C GLU A 101 -2.25 -0.58 28.56
N ASN A 102 -2.03 -1.87 28.35
CA ASN A 102 -0.86 -2.62 28.80
C ASN A 102 0.02 -3.15 27.65
N HIS A 103 -0.53 -3.35 26.46
CA HIS A 103 0.13 -4.01 25.34
C HIS A 103 -0.35 -3.42 24.01
N PHE A 104 0.50 -3.59 22.99
CA PHE A 104 0.08 -3.47 21.61
C PHE A 104 0.60 -4.67 20.83
N TRP A 105 -0.09 -5.00 19.74
CA TRP A 105 0.33 -6.01 18.78
C TRP A 105 0.03 -5.52 17.38
N ARG A 106 1.07 -5.21 16.61
CA ARG A 106 0.95 -4.66 15.27
C ARG A 106 1.41 -5.68 14.26
N ASN A 107 0.60 -5.92 13.25
CA ASN A 107 0.94 -6.81 12.14
C ASN A 107 0.75 -6.06 10.84
N ALA A 108 1.68 -6.21 9.91
CA ALA A 108 1.56 -5.62 8.60
C ALA A 108 2.07 -6.61 7.53
N GLY A 109 1.37 -6.65 6.41
CA GLY A 109 1.78 -7.35 5.21
C GLY A 109 1.81 -6.40 4.02
N ALA A 110 2.81 -6.53 3.16
CA ALA A 110 2.94 -5.77 1.93
C ALA A 110 3.39 -6.68 0.79
N LEU A 111 2.78 -6.47 -0.36
CA LEU A 111 3.12 -7.09 -1.63
C LEU A 111 3.17 -6.00 -2.70
N ASN A 112 4.27 -5.90 -3.43
CA ASN A 112 4.43 -4.99 -4.57
C ASN A 112 5.04 -5.75 -5.74
N LEU A 113 4.28 -5.87 -6.81
CA LEU A 113 4.65 -6.57 -8.03
C LEU A 113 4.54 -5.62 -9.21
N GLY A 114 5.49 -5.68 -10.13
CA GLY A 114 5.52 -4.81 -11.29
C GLY A 114 6.09 -5.52 -12.50
N TRP A 115 5.52 -5.20 -13.65
CA TRP A 115 5.99 -5.64 -14.96
C TRP A 115 6.07 -4.48 -15.91
N VAL A 116 7.13 -4.44 -16.72
CA VAL A 116 7.31 -3.44 -17.77
C VAL A 116 7.56 -4.13 -19.10
N LYS A 117 7.00 -3.55 -20.16
CA LYS A 117 7.19 -3.91 -21.54
C LYS A 117 7.59 -2.65 -22.30
N PHE A 118 8.56 -2.79 -23.18
CA PHE A 118 8.89 -1.82 -24.21
C PHE A 118 9.25 -2.63 -25.45
N ASP A 119 8.60 -2.32 -26.57
CA ASP A 119 8.60 -3.12 -27.79
C ASP A 119 8.74 -2.19 -29.00
N ASP A 120 9.87 -2.32 -29.68
CA ASP A 120 10.16 -1.73 -30.98
C ASP A 120 9.58 -2.63 -32.07
N GLU A 121 8.46 -2.20 -32.66
CA GLU A 121 7.74 -2.99 -33.67
C GLU A 121 8.55 -3.12 -34.98
N ASP A 122 9.62 -2.34 -35.13
CA ASP A 122 10.49 -2.31 -36.30
C ASP A 122 11.77 -3.18 -36.13
N ASP A 123 12.04 -3.76 -34.94
CA ASP A 123 13.18 -4.65 -34.66
C ASP A 123 12.75 -6.10 -34.33
N PRO A 124 13.02 -7.09 -35.21
CA PRO A 124 12.62 -8.48 -34.97
C PRO A 124 13.43 -9.21 -33.89
N ASP A 125 14.53 -8.63 -33.39
CA ASP A 125 15.34 -9.20 -32.32
C ASP A 125 15.01 -8.57 -30.93
N ASP A 126 14.03 -7.66 -30.85
CA ASP A 126 13.59 -7.04 -29.58
C ASP A 126 12.79 -8.02 -28.68
N ASP A 127 12.81 -7.77 -27.38
CA ASP A 127 12.03 -8.51 -26.39
C ASP A 127 10.65 -7.87 -26.19
N ASP A 128 9.67 -8.40 -26.92
CA ASP A 128 8.27 -7.98 -26.88
C ASP A 128 7.51 -8.40 -25.60
N GLY A 129 8.19 -9.03 -24.64
CA GLY A 129 7.63 -9.56 -23.42
C GLY A 129 7.50 -8.55 -22.28
N TYR A 130 6.53 -8.80 -21.39
CA TYR A 130 6.51 -8.16 -20.07
C TYR A 130 7.61 -8.77 -19.19
N ARG A 131 8.51 -7.91 -18.71
CA ARG A 131 9.61 -8.28 -17.82
C ARG A 131 9.32 -7.83 -16.39
N GLN A 132 9.76 -8.63 -15.42
CA GLN A 132 9.64 -8.29 -14.00
C GLN A 132 10.41 -7.00 -13.70
N ALA A 133 9.72 -6.04 -13.09
CA ALA A 133 10.26 -4.72 -12.74
C ALA A 133 10.37 -4.51 -11.22
N THR A 134 9.37 -4.99 -10.46
CA THR A 134 9.40 -4.97 -9.00
C THR A 134 8.84 -6.27 -8.43
N ASP A 135 9.42 -6.71 -7.32
CA ASP A 135 8.97 -7.87 -6.55
C ASP A 135 9.39 -7.72 -5.10
N ILE A 136 8.46 -7.22 -4.28
CA ILE A 136 8.68 -6.97 -2.87
C ILE A 136 7.57 -7.64 -2.10
N PHE A 137 7.95 -8.55 -1.21
CA PHE A 137 7.09 -9.15 -0.22
C PHE A 137 7.63 -8.88 1.18
N ASN A 138 6.77 -8.40 2.07
CA ASN A 138 7.13 -8.11 3.46
C ASN A 138 5.98 -8.53 4.39
N LEU A 139 6.32 -9.23 5.47
CA LEU A 139 5.44 -9.52 6.59
C LEU A 139 6.13 -9.09 7.87
N SER A 140 5.41 -8.43 8.77
CA SER A 140 5.93 -8.04 10.08
C SER A 140 4.91 -8.28 11.18
N SER A 141 5.43 -8.64 12.36
CA SER A 141 4.68 -8.77 13.60
C SER A 141 5.49 -8.17 14.74
N LEU A 142 4.97 -7.10 15.33
CA LEU A 142 5.59 -6.36 16.44
C LEU A 142 4.67 -6.45 17.66
N TYR A 143 5.14 -7.12 18.70
CA TYR A 143 4.45 -7.16 19.99
C TYR A 143 5.20 -6.27 20.98
N GLY A 144 4.45 -5.49 21.77
CA GLY A 144 5.02 -4.63 22.82
C GLY A 144 4.21 -4.64 24.10
N ARG A 145 4.90 -4.69 25.24
CA ARG A 145 4.34 -4.45 26.56
C ARG A 145 4.67 -3.04 27.01
N LYS A 146 3.65 -2.21 27.21
CA LYS A 146 3.77 -0.81 27.62
C LYS A 146 4.39 -0.71 29.01
N LEU A 147 5.48 0.04 29.10
CA LEU A 147 6.17 0.39 30.34
C LEU A 147 5.75 1.79 30.82
N SER A 148 5.31 2.63 29.89
CA SER A 148 4.76 3.96 30.14
C SER A 148 3.78 4.33 29.01
N LYS A 149 3.23 5.56 29.04
CA LYS A 149 2.34 6.07 27.98
C LYS A 149 2.97 6.10 26.58
N SER A 150 4.30 6.18 26.49
CA SER A 150 5.01 6.33 25.22
C SER A 150 6.11 5.30 25.00
N TRP A 151 6.41 4.42 25.96
CA TRP A 151 7.48 3.43 25.84
C TRP A 151 6.96 2.04 26.14
N ALA A 152 7.41 1.07 25.35
CA ALA A 152 7.15 -0.35 25.54
C ALA A 152 8.43 -1.16 25.39
N ALA A 153 8.54 -2.26 26.13
CA ALA A 153 9.47 -3.34 25.78
C ALA A 153 8.83 -4.17 24.67
N SER A 154 9.55 -4.46 23.60
CA SER A 154 8.96 -5.06 22.40
C SER A 154 9.85 -6.09 21.72
N ALA A 155 9.20 -6.96 20.95
CA ALA A 155 9.80 -7.98 20.11
C ALA A 155 9.22 -7.89 18.70
N LEU A 156 10.06 -8.07 17.69
CA LEU A 156 9.73 -7.97 16.27
C LEU A 156 10.14 -9.25 15.55
N VAL A 157 9.26 -9.68 14.67
CA VAL A 157 9.58 -10.60 13.58
C VAL A 157 9.27 -9.86 12.29
N GLU A 158 10.25 -9.74 11.38
CA GLU A 158 10.04 -9.19 10.03
C GLU A 158 10.63 -10.14 8.99
N TYR A 159 9.81 -10.58 8.05
CA TYR A 159 10.20 -11.44 6.94
C TYR A 159 10.07 -10.66 5.63
N ARG A 160 11.16 -10.60 4.87
CA ARG A 160 11.26 -9.89 3.59
C ARG A 160 11.75 -10.86 2.52
N SER A 161 11.12 -10.86 1.36
CA SER A 161 11.46 -11.76 0.26
C SER A 161 10.95 -11.19 -1.07
N THR A 162 11.32 -11.83 -2.16
CA THR A 162 10.66 -11.79 -3.48
C THR A 162 9.72 -13.00 -3.62
N ILE A 163 8.81 -13.00 -4.60
CA ILE A 163 7.85 -14.10 -4.82
C ILE A 163 7.71 -14.60 -6.26
N LEU A 164 8.15 -13.85 -7.27
CA LEU A 164 7.93 -14.16 -8.68
C LEU A 164 8.93 -15.19 -9.20
N SER A 165 10.19 -14.78 -9.39
CA SER A 165 11.20 -15.59 -10.08
C SER A 165 12.30 -16.12 -9.15
N ASN A 166 12.52 -15.47 -8.00
CA ASN A 166 13.62 -15.76 -7.09
C ASN A 166 13.16 -15.88 -5.63
N PHE A 167 12.04 -16.59 -5.39
CA PHE A 167 11.42 -16.67 -4.06
C PHE A 167 12.43 -17.03 -2.97
N ASN A 168 12.50 -16.16 -1.94
CA ASN A 168 13.36 -16.29 -0.78
C ASN A 168 14.86 -16.40 -1.12
N ASN A 169 15.29 -15.75 -2.21
CA ASN A 169 16.69 -15.73 -2.68
C ASN A 169 17.09 -14.35 -3.28
N PRO A 170 17.62 -13.41 -2.47
CA PRO A 170 17.73 -13.51 -1.03
C PRO A 170 16.38 -13.28 -0.34
N GLY A 171 16.15 -14.00 0.75
CA GLY A 171 15.15 -13.65 1.75
C GLY A 171 15.80 -13.28 3.07
N TYR A 172 15.10 -12.48 3.86
CA TYR A 172 15.59 -11.95 5.13
C TYR A 172 14.55 -12.18 6.23
N LEU A 173 15.00 -12.67 7.38
CA LEU A 173 14.20 -12.78 8.59
C LEU A 173 14.90 -12.05 9.73
N ASP A 174 14.32 -10.95 10.16
CA ASP A 174 14.74 -10.20 11.34
C ASP A 174 14.00 -10.72 12.58
N LEU A 175 14.77 -11.12 13.59
CA LEU A 175 14.27 -11.44 14.93
C LEU A 175 14.88 -10.43 15.90
N GLY A 176 14.06 -9.47 16.33
CA GLY A 176 14.48 -8.32 17.11
C GLY A 176 13.82 -8.27 18.49
N VAL A 177 14.58 -7.84 19.50
CA VAL A 177 14.02 -7.43 20.80
C VAL A 177 14.65 -6.11 21.26
N GLY A 178 13.84 -5.30 21.96
CA GLY A 178 14.28 -4.02 22.49
C GLY A 178 13.12 -3.19 22.99
N ALA A 179 13.04 -1.95 22.51
CA ALA A 179 12.00 -1.02 22.90
C ALA A 179 11.27 -0.41 21.70
N THR A 180 10.03 0.00 21.93
CA THR A 180 9.27 0.83 20.99
C THR A 180 8.87 2.12 21.69
N TRP A 181 9.11 3.23 21.01
CA TRP A 181 8.73 4.56 21.41
C TRP A 181 7.57 5.06 20.55
N THR A 182 6.50 5.51 21.19
CA THR A 182 5.30 6.07 20.56
C THR A 182 5.19 7.55 20.93
N PRO A 183 5.91 8.44 20.21
CA PRO A 183 5.92 9.88 20.51
C PRO A 183 4.61 10.60 20.20
N ALA A 184 3.86 10.09 19.23
CA ALA A 184 2.62 10.67 18.75
C ALA A 184 1.68 9.55 18.31
N ASN A 185 0.38 9.86 18.26
CA ASN A 185 -0.60 8.90 17.74
C ASN A 185 -0.29 8.55 16.29
N GLY A 186 -0.33 7.26 15.97
CA GLY A 186 0.00 6.72 14.65
C GLY A 186 1.49 6.57 14.36
N LEU A 187 2.41 7.05 15.22
CA LEU A 187 3.86 6.94 15.03
C LEU A 187 4.49 5.96 16.03
N TYR A 188 5.09 4.89 15.52
CA TYR A 188 5.80 3.87 16.29
C TYR A 188 7.27 3.80 15.85
N VAL A 189 8.17 4.11 16.76
CA VAL A 189 9.62 4.05 16.56
C VAL A 189 10.17 2.83 17.28
N VAL A 190 10.57 1.81 16.54
CA VAL A 190 11.16 0.58 17.05
C VAL A 190 12.68 0.73 17.13
N ILE A 191 13.24 0.36 18.27
CA ILE A 191 14.67 0.38 18.57
C ILE A 191 15.01 -0.97 19.17
N HIS A 192 15.41 -1.92 18.33
CA HIS A 192 15.78 -3.28 18.73
C HIS A 192 17.29 -3.47 18.58
N PRO A 193 18.08 -3.17 19.63
CA PRO A 193 19.53 -3.33 19.58
C PRO A 193 19.98 -4.79 19.56
N LEU A 194 19.07 -5.72 19.86
CA LEU A 194 19.29 -7.15 19.78
C LEU A 194 18.46 -7.70 18.63
N ASN A 195 18.95 -7.54 17.40
CA ASN A 195 18.31 -8.05 16.21
C ASN A 195 19.25 -8.99 15.45
N TYR A 196 18.80 -10.22 15.22
CA TYR A 196 19.50 -11.13 14.32
C TYR A 196 18.83 -11.12 12.96
N ASN A 197 19.59 -10.73 11.94
CA ASN A 197 19.16 -10.75 10.54
C ASN A 197 19.62 -12.08 9.94
N ILE A 198 18.67 -12.98 9.73
CA ILE A 198 18.90 -14.28 9.09
C ILE A 198 18.69 -14.08 7.59
N VAL A 199 19.67 -14.50 6.80
CA VAL A 199 19.59 -14.49 5.34
C VAL A 199 19.35 -15.91 4.82
N PHE A 200 18.37 -16.03 3.94
CA PHE A 200 18.16 -17.20 3.11
C PHE A 200 18.65 -16.88 1.71
N ALA A 201 19.72 -17.52 1.28
CA ALA A 201 20.27 -17.39 -0.06
C ALA A 201 21.05 -18.65 -0.43
N ASP A 202 21.31 -18.86 -1.71
CA ASP A 202 22.07 -20.02 -2.19
C ASP A 202 23.50 -20.07 -1.65
N SER A 203 24.13 -21.25 -1.66
CA SER A 203 25.44 -21.50 -1.02
C SER A 203 26.62 -20.69 -1.55
N GLU A 204 26.50 -20.07 -2.73
CA GLU A 204 27.51 -19.18 -3.34
C GLU A 204 27.13 -17.70 -3.21
N SER A 205 26.19 -17.39 -2.31
CA SER A 205 25.70 -16.04 -2.05
C SER A 205 26.73 -15.18 -1.30
N ILE A 206 26.82 -13.92 -1.70
CA ILE A 206 27.56 -12.86 -0.99
C ILE A 206 26.80 -12.32 0.25
N PHE A 207 25.54 -12.70 0.40
CA PHE A 207 24.71 -12.28 1.52
C PHE A 207 24.99 -13.12 2.75
N GLU A 208 25.22 -12.44 3.88
CA GLU A 208 25.51 -13.09 5.15
C GLU A 208 24.54 -12.67 6.25
N SER A 209 24.18 -13.64 7.09
CA SER A 209 23.42 -13.38 8.32
C SER A 209 24.30 -12.64 9.31
N THR A 210 23.74 -11.68 10.05
CA THR A 210 24.53 -10.87 10.97
C THR A 210 23.69 -10.34 12.14
N PHE A 211 24.36 -10.06 13.24
CA PHE A 211 23.75 -9.46 14.42
C PHE A 211 23.88 -7.93 14.38
N GLY A 212 22.85 -7.23 14.84
CA GLY A 212 22.79 -5.79 14.69
C GLY A 212 21.64 -5.12 15.44
N THR A 213 21.43 -3.85 15.11
CA THR A 213 20.29 -3.06 15.55
C THR A 213 19.27 -2.94 14.44
N LYS A 214 17.99 -3.18 14.75
CA LYS A 214 16.87 -2.77 13.91
C LYS A 214 16.30 -1.44 14.41
N LEU A 215 16.20 -0.48 13.51
CA LEU A 215 15.49 0.78 13.70
C LEU A 215 14.32 0.83 12.73
N MET A 216 13.11 1.07 13.22
CA MET A 216 11.94 1.26 12.36
C MET A 216 11.17 2.49 12.80
N ALA A 217 10.65 3.28 11.87
CA ALA A 217 9.66 4.32 12.13
C ALA A 217 8.44 4.06 11.23
N ASP A 218 7.34 3.64 11.85
CA ASP A 218 6.06 3.40 11.18
C ASP A 218 5.10 4.53 11.55
N TYR A 219 4.70 5.33 10.56
CA TYR A 219 3.67 6.35 10.70
C TYR A 219 2.49 6.03 9.80
N SER A 220 1.29 5.97 10.35
CA SER A 220 0.06 5.83 9.57
C SER A 220 -1.03 6.73 10.11
N ARG A 221 -1.72 7.44 9.21
CA ARG A 221 -2.84 8.31 9.55
C ARG A 221 -3.84 8.38 8.42
N GLU A 222 -5.10 8.20 8.77
CA GLU A 222 -6.24 8.53 7.92
C GLU A 222 -6.83 9.86 8.37
N PHE A 223 -7.09 10.74 7.41
CA PHE A 223 -7.69 12.04 7.62
C PHE A 223 -9.16 12.00 7.24
N SER A 224 -9.96 12.82 7.91
CA SER A 224 -11.42 12.86 7.78
C SER A 224 -11.93 13.20 6.38
N ASN A 225 -11.08 13.73 5.51
CA ASN A 225 -11.37 14.13 4.13
C ASN A 225 -11.03 13.04 3.10
N GLY A 226 -10.84 11.78 3.54
CA GLY A 226 -10.55 10.65 2.66
C GLY A 226 -9.10 10.55 2.20
N ILE A 227 -8.20 11.36 2.76
CA ILE A 227 -6.75 11.23 2.56
C ILE A 227 -6.21 10.22 3.57
N ALA A 228 -5.43 9.24 3.11
CA ALA A 228 -4.63 8.40 3.99
C ALA A 228 -3.16 8.51 3.63
N PHE A 229 -2.30 8.54 4.65
CA PHE A 229 -0.86 8.61 4.51
C PHE A 229 -0.20 7.56 5.39
N LYS A 230 0.75 6.83 4.80
CA LYS A 230 1.61 5.88 5.48
C LYS A 230 3.06 6.14 5.09
N SER A 231 3.95 6.16 6.08
CA SER A 231 5.39 6.23 5.88
C SER A 231 6.04 5.19 6.77
N ASN A 232 6.83 4.30 6.18
CA ASN A 232 7.54 3.25 6.91
C ASN A 232 9.01 3.29 6.54
N LEU A 233 9.85 3.64 7.51
CA LEU A 233 11.30 3.55 7.41
C LEU A 233 11.75 2.33 8.22
N SER A 234 12.44 1.39 7.59
CA SER A 234 12.98 0.19 8.22
C SER A 234 14.47 0.10 7.91
N THR A 235 15.31 0.12 8.94
CA THR A 235 16.77 0.14 8.84
C THR A 235 17.34 -0.96 9.72
N PHE A 236 18.27 -1.73 9.17
CA PHE A 236 19.08 -2.69 9.90
C PHE A 236 20.55 -2.25 9.85
N LEU A 237 21.19 -2.19 11.01
CA LEU A 237 22.59 -1.80 11.18
C LEU A 237 23.36 -2.98 11.76
N SER A 238 24.26 -3.58 10.98
CA SER A 238 25.10 -4.68 11.45
C SER A 238 26.20 -4.16 12.39
N TYR A 239 26.51 -4.94 13.43
CA TYR A 239 27.65 -4.68 14.31
C TYR A 239 28.97 -5.24 13.78
N GLU A 240 28.91 -6.16 12.81
CA GLU A 240 30.08 -6.81 12.24
C GLU A 240 30.64 -6.01 11.07
N ASP A 241 29.78 -5.58 10.15
CA ASP A 241 30.19 -4.82 8.96
C ASP A 241 29.08 -3.88 8.50
N VAL A 242 29.43 -2.60 8.34
CA VAL A 242 28.53 -1.57 7.79
C VAL A 242 27.99 -1.95 6.40
N ASN A 243 28.74 -2.71 5.60
CA ASN A 243 28.31 -3.17 4.27
C ASN A 243 27.10 -4.11 4.32
N ARG A 244 26.85 -4.75 5.46
CA ARG A 244 25.68 -5.62 5.70
C ARG A 244 24.45 -4.84 6.19
N SER A 245 24.63 -3.54 6.46
CA SER A 245 23.53 -2.67 6.85
C SER A 245 22.65 -2.35 5.64
N ASN A 246 21.34 -2.24 5.88
CA ASN A 246 20.36 -1.94 4.85
C ASN A 246 19.29 -1.00 5.39
N TRP A 247 18.64 -0.26 4.50
CA TRP A 247 17.48 0.54 4.82
C TRP A 247 16.47 0.52 3.67
N THR A 248 15.20 0.62 4.03
CA THR A 248 14.08 0.75 3.09
C THR A 248 13.14 1.81 3.65
N TRP A 249 12.71 2.73 2.80
CA TRP A 249 11.74 3.76 3.14
C TRP A 249 10.61 3.75 2.12
N THR A 250 9.42 3.39 2.56
CA THR A 250 8.21 3.40 1.73
C THR A 250 7.27 4.50 2.19
N ASN A 251 6.65 5.16 1.22
CA ASN A 251 5.63 6.18 1.44
C ASN A 251 4.45 5.87 0.55
N SER A 252 3.28 5.77 1.16
CA SER A 252 2.01 5.53 0.48
C SER A 252 1.06 6.66 0.81
N PHE A 253 0.49 7.25 -0.23
CA PHE A 253 -0.56 8.24 -0.17
C PHE A 253 -1.78 7.70 -0.92
N SER A 254 -2.96 7.82 -0.34
CA SER A 254 -4.20 7.53 -1.05
C SER A 254 -5.24 8.60 -0.81
N TYR A 255 -6.06 8.83 -1.83
CA TYR A 255 -7.20 9.72 -1.76
C TYR A 255 -8.45 9.00 -2.23
N THR A 256 -9.42 8.85 -1.33
CA THR A 256 -10.69 8.19 -1.61
C THR A 256 -11.58 9.12 -2.43
N LEU A 257 -11.89 8.74 -3.66
CA LEU A 257 -12.76 9.50 -4.56
C LEU A 257 -14.23 9.11 -4.36
N TRP A 258 -14.50 7.80 -4.29
CA TRP A 258 -15.85 7.29 -4.16
C TRP A 258 -15.88 5.95 -3.44
N LYS A 259 -16.50 5.93 -2.26
CA LYS A 259 -16.61 4.76 -1.38
C LYS A 259 -15.24 4.17 -1.05
N VAL A 260 -14.86 3.10 -1.74
CA VAL A 260 -13.62 2.35 -1.54
C VAL A 260 -12.62 2.58 -2.68
N ILE A 261 -13.02 3.28 -3.75
CA ILE A 261 -12.18 3.55 -4.92
C ILE A 261 -11.55 4.93 -4.78
N GLY A 262 -10.26 5.01 -5.07
CA GLY A 262 -9.48 6.23 -4.95
C GLY A 262 -8.33 6.31 -5.93
N LEU A 263 -7.49 7.31 -5.70
CA LEU A 263 -6.16 7.40 -6.28
C LEU A 263 -5.14 6.91 -5.25
N GLY A 264 -4.15 6.17 -5.71
CA GLY A 264 -3.03 5.70 -4.92
C GLY A 264 -1.72 6.20 -5.52
N PHE A 265 -0.83 6.62 -4.64
CA PHE A 265 0.56 6.90 -4.96
C PHE A 265 1.43 6.18 -3.94
N GLU A 266 2.36 5.37 -4.41
CA GLU A 266 3.35 4.70 -3.57
C GLU A 266 4.75 4.99 -4.12
N THR A 267 5.70 5.22 -3.23
CA THR A 267 7.11 5.31 -3.58
C THR A 267 7.95 4.57 -2.55
N GLY A 268 8.99 3.92 -3.02
CA GLY A 268 9.96 3.25 -2.17
C GLY A 268 11.37 3.66 -2.53
N LEU A 269 12.19 3.83 -1.50
CA LEU A 269 13.63 4.01 -1.59
C LEU A 269 14.29 2.88 -0.81
N ARG A 270 15.40 2.35 -1.31
CA ARG A 270 16.17 1.31 -0.64
C ARG A 270 17.66 1.54 -0.86
N GLY A 271 18.44 1.28 0.18
CA GLY A 271 19.89 1.13 0.08
C GLY A 271 20.32 -0.18 0.70
N ASN A 272 20.99 -1.03 -0.08
CA ASN A 272 21.58 -2.28 0.36
C ASN A 272 22.84 -2.54 -0.48
N ARG A 273 24.01 -2.45 0.17
CA ARG A 273 25.29 -2.58 -0.53
C ARG A 273 25.53 -4.02 -0.98
N GLN A 274 24.99 -5.01 -0.27
CA GLN A 274 25.06 -6.42 -0.67
C GLN A 274 24.30 -6.63 -1.99
N GLU A 275 23.07 -6.12 -2.11
CA GLU A 275 22.31 -6.21 -3.38
C GLU A 275 23.02 -5.50 -4.53
N THR A 276 23.71 -4.38 -4.24
CA THR A 276 24.51 -3.69 -5.25
C THR A 276 25.68 -4.55 -5.73
N LEU A 277 26.40 -5.19 -4.82
CA LEU A 277 27.51 -6.08 -5.15
C LEU A 277 27.04 -7.29 -5.94
N GLU A 278 25.89 -7.88 -5.57
CA GLU A 278 25.32 -9.01 -6.29
C GLU A 278 24.98 -8.62 -7.73
N HIS A 279 24.39 -7.44 -7.94
CA HIS A 279 24.08 -6.94 -9.26
C HIS A 279 25.33 -6.75 -10.13
N GLU A 280 26.41 -6.17 -9.58
CA GLU A 280 27.67 -6.00 -10.30
C GLU A 280 28.28 -7.35 -10.75
N ILE A 281 28.30 -8.33 -9.85
CA ILE A 281 28.89 -9.65 -10.14
C ILE A 281 27.99 -10.47 -11.08
N LYS A 282 26.71 -10.66 -10.72
CA LYS A 282 25.82 -11.61 -11.40
C LYS A 282 25.13 -11.05 -12.64
N VAL A 283 24.83 -9.75 -12.67
CA VAL A 283 24.08 -9.13 -13.77
C VAL A 283 25.01 -8.42 -14.74
N LEU A 284 26.00 -7.68 -14.23
CA LEU A 284 26.96 -6.94 -15.07
C LEU A 284 28.22 -7.75 -15.43
N GLY A 285 28.43 -8.91 -14.79
CA GLY A 285 29.57 -9.79 -15.07
C GLY A 285 30.92 -9.27 -14.55
N ASN A 286 30.91 -8.36 -13.58
CA ASN A 286 32.12 -7.81 -12.98
C ASN A 286 32.60 -8.72 -11.84
N GLU A 287 33.27 -9.82 -12.18
CA GLU A 287 33.71 -10.85 -11.22
C GLU A 287 34.68 -10.33 -10.14
N ASP A 288 35.43 -9.25 -10.43
CA ASP A 288 36.39 -8.65 -9.51
C ASP A 288 35.75 -7.61 -8.55
N ALA A 289 34.44 -7.37 -8.65
CA ALA A 289 33.76 -6.42 -7.78
C ALA A 289 33.83 -6.86 -6.30
N THR A 290 34.14 -5.92 -5.42
CA THR A 290 34.15 -6.09 -3.96
C THR A 290 33.45 -4.91 -3.30
N PHE A 291 33.19 -4.99 -1.99
CA PHE A 291 32.64 -3.85 -1.26
C PHE A 291 33.53 -2.60 -1.32
N ASP A 292 34.85 -2.73 -1.54
CA ASP A 292 35.76 -1.59 -1.63
C ASP A 292 35.75 -0.91 -3.01
N THR A 293 35.31 -1.61 -4.07
CA THR A 293 35.33 -1.12 -5.45
C THR A 293 33.99 -0.56 -5.91
N ILE A 294 32.92 -0.70 -5.10
CA ILE A 294 31.57 -0.27 -5.46
C ILE A 294 31.01 0.75 -4.46
N ASP A 295 30.21 1.68 -4.95
CA ASP A 295 29.36 2.53 -4.11
C ASP A 295 28.01 1.86 -3.85
N ASN A 296 27.39 2.11 -2.69
CA ASN A 296 26.01 1.68 -2.45
C ASN A 296 25.06 2.45 -3.39
N LYS A 297 24.37 1.75 -4.29
CA LYS A 297 23.44 2.38 -5.24
C LYS A 297 22.06 2.52 -4.61
N LEU A 298 21.50 3.72 -4.72
CA LEU A 298 20.11 3.97 -4.32
C LEU A 298 19.17 3.27 -5.30
N GLN A 299 18.30 2.41 -4.77
CA GLN A 299 17.23 1.79 -5.51
C GLN A 299 15.93 2.54 -5.23
N SER A 300 15.09 2.72 -6.25
CA SER A 300 13.84 3.45 -6.10
C SER A 300 12.74 2.95 -7.02
N TYR A 301 11.50 3.02 -6.55
CA TYR A 301 10.32 2.86 -7.40
C TYR A 301 9.26 3.91 -7.07
N PHE A 302 8.36 4.13 -8.01
CA PHE A 302 7.09 4.79 -7.74
C PHE A 302 5.97 4.08 -8.51
N LEU A 303 4.77 4.11 -7.94
CA LEU A 303 3.55 3.60 -8.52
C LEU A 303 2.47 4.65 -8.32
N MET A 304 1.78 5.02 -9.39
CA MET A 304 0.56 5.80 -9.33
C MET A 304 -0.54 5.00 -10.00
N GLY A 305 -1.73 4.99 -9.41
CA GLY A 305 -2.81 4.20 -9.95
C GLY A 305 -4.14 4.37 -9.23
N ILE A 306 -5.06 3.48 -9.56
CA ILE A 306 -6.35 3.40 -8.88
C ILE A 306 -6.13 2.62 -7.59
N SER A 307 -6.52 3.20 -6.47
CA SER A 307 -6.49 2.54 -5.17
C SER A 307 -7.85 1.96 -4.81
N TYR A 308 -7.82 0.87 -4.06
CA TYR A 308 -9.00 0.21 -3.50
C TYR A 308 -8.79 -0.08 -2.01
N LYS A 309 -9.73 0.36 -1.17
CA LYS A 309 -9.77 0.07 0.27
C LYS A 309 -10.66 -1.14 0.51
N PHE A 310 -10.17 -2.15 1.23
CA PHE A 310 -10.90 -3.36 1.59
C PHE A 310 -11.38 -3.31 3.04
#